data_AF-A0A6V8PZD1-F1
#
_entry.id   AF-A0A6V8PZD1-F1
#
_cell.length_a   1.000
_cell.length_b   1.000
_cell.length_c   1.000
_cell.angle_alpha   90.00
_cell.angle_beta   90.00
_cell.angle_gamma   90.00
#
_symmetry.space_group_name_H-M   'P 1'
#
loop_
_entity.id
_entity.type
_entity.pdbx_description
1 polymer ?
#
loop_
_entity_poly.entity_id
_entity_poly.type
_entity_poly.pdbx_seq_one_letter_code
_entity_poly.pdbx_strand_id
1 'polypeptide(L)' 'MSGKEKKPLTELQQEIINTLNGLEESKELYFTGGSALSAYYLHHRLSEDLDFFTPAEDMIQLISRKLLQS' A
#
# COMPACT_ATOMS: atom_id res chain seq x y z
N MET A 1 -9.79 -23.58 17.59
CA MET A 1 -8.43 -23.06 17.80
C MET A 1 -8.47 -21.58 17.45
N SER A 2 -8.29 -20.69 18.43
CA SER A 2 -8.24 -19.23 18.22
C SER A 2 -6.93 -18.92 17.51
N GLY A 3 -6.95 -18.94 16.17
CA GLY A 3 -5.82 -18.48 15.37
C GLY A 3 -5.80 -16.97 15.46
N LYS A 4 -4.79 -16.40 16.13
CA LYS A 4 -4.58 -14.95 16.12
C LYS A 4 -4.60 -14.49 14.66
N GLU A 5 -5.40 -13.48 14.36
CA GLU A 5 -5.36 -12.81 13.05
C GLU A 5 -3.90 -12.44 12.76
N LYS A 6 -3.37 -12.93 11.64
CA LYS A 6 -2.03 -12.56 11.23
C LYS A 6 -2.08 -11.11 10.79
N LYS A 7 -1.21 -10.26 11.35
CA LYS A 7 -1.03 -8.90 10.84
C LYS A 7 -0.57 -8.99 9.37
N PRO A 8 -1.42 -8.58 8.41
CA PRO A 8 -1.13 -8.80 7.00
C PRO A 8 -0.17 -7.74 6.43
N LEU A 9 0.03 -6.65 7.17
CA LEU A 9 0.96 -5.56 6.89
C LEU A 9 1.86 -5.30 8.11
N THR A 10 3.10 -4.89 7.86
CA THR A 10 4.03 -4.37 8.89
C THR A 10 3.70 -2.93 9.26
N GLU A 11 4.30 -2.43 10.35
CA GLU A 11 4.15 -1.04 10.77
C GLU A 11 4.67 -0.06 9.70
N LEU A 12 5.84 -0.36 9.11
CA LEU A 12 6.40 0.43 8.01
C LEU A 12 5.48 0.43 6.77
N GLN A 13 4.91 -0.72 6.41
CA GLN A 13 3.97 -0.78 5.27
C GLN A 13 2.72 0.06 5.53
N GLN A 14 2.21 0.04 6.77
CA GLN A 14 1.07 0.87 7.15
C GLN A 14 1.40 2.36 7.10
N GLU A 15 2.61 2.74 7.51
CA GLU A 15 3.11 4.12 7.43
C GLU A 15 3.24 4.60 5.98
N ILE A 16 3.78 3.76 5.08
CA ILE A 16 3.86 4.07 3.64
C ILE A 16 2.46 4.30 3.07
N ILE A 17 1.52 3.40 3.34
CA ILE A 17 0.14 3.53 2.85
C ILE A 17 -0.52 4.81 3.40
N ASN A 18 -0.34 5.12 4.68
CA ASN A 18 -0.89 6.32 5.28
C ASN A 18 -0.27 7.60 4.71
N THR A 19 1.03 7.59 4.42
CA THR A 19 1.74 8.71 3.78
C THR A 19 1.19 8.95 2.37
N LEU A 20 1.01 7.88 1.59
CA LEU A 20 0.41 7.96 0.25
C LEU A 20 -1.03 8.47 0.31
N ASN A 21 -1.85 8.01 1.26
CA ASN A 21 -3.22 8.48 1.45
C ASN A 21 -3.32 9.98 1.80
N GLY A 22 -2.25 10.58 2.33
CA GLY A 22 -2.17 12.02 2.59
C GLY A 22 -1.92 12.88 1.35
N LEU A 23 -1.55 12.28 0.22
CA LEU A 23 -1.31 12.99 -1.04
C LEU A 23 -2.63 13.24 -1.77
N GLU A 24 -2.78 14.42 -2.39
CA GLU A 24 -3.94 14.73 -3.23
C GLU A 24 -4.08 13.76 -4.41
N GLU A 25 -2.93 13.34 -4.94
CA GLU A 25 -2.76 12.39 -6.03
C GLU A 25 -3.22 10.96 -5.71
N SER A 26 -3.41 10.63 -4.43
CA SER A 26 -3.81 9.28 -4.00
C SER A 26 -5.11 8.79 -4.64
N LYS A 27 -5.97 9.71 -5.12
CA LYS A 27 -7.22 9.40 -5.82
C LYS A 27 -7.01 8.59 -7.11
N GLU A 28 -5.84 8.70 -7.73
CA GLU A 28 -5.49 7.96 -8.94
C GLU A 28 -4.45 6.86 -8.66
N LEU A 29 -4.14 6.58 -7.39
CA LEU A 29 -3.19 5.54 -6.99
C LEU A 29 -3.93 4.40 -6.28
N TYR A 30 -3.79 3.19 -6.78
CA TYR A 30 -4.55 2.03 -6.32
C TYR A 30 -3.62 0.98 -5.72
N PHE A 31 -3.87 0.62 -4.46
CA PHE A 31 -3.20 -0.50 -3.81
C PHE A 31 -3.72 -1.83 -4.35
N THR A 32 -2.80 -2.70 -4.78
CA THR A 32 -3.14 -3.95 -5.49
C THR A 32 -2.25 -5.11 -5.07
N GLY A 33 -2.30 -6.20 -5.85
CA GLY A 33 -1.42 -7.34 -5.70
C GLY A 33 -1.73 -8.21 -4.48
N GLY A 34 -0.75 -9.04 -4.12
CA GLY A 34 -0.89 -10.02 -3.03
C GLY A 34 -1.07 -9.36 -1.66
N SER A 35 -0.52 -8.16 -1.49
CA SER A 35 -0.58 -7.42 -0.24
C SER A 35 -1.96 -6.82 0.00
N ALA A 36 -2.59 -6.23 -1.02
CA ALA A 36 -3.98 -5.77 -0.92
C ALA A 36 -4.95 -6.94 -0.66
N LEU A 37 -4.76 -8.06 -1.36
CA LEU A 37 -5.57 -9.26 -1.18
C LEU A 37 -5.45 -9.82 0.25
N SER A 38 -4.22 -9.90 0.78
CA SER A 38 -4.02 -10.39 2.15
C SER A 38 -4.54 -9.41 3.19
N ALA A 39 -4.36 -8.10 2.99
CA ALA A 39 -4.71 -7.08 3.98
C ALA A 39 -6.22 -6.83 4.11
N TYR A 40 -6.97 -6.87 3.01
CA TYR A 40 -8.37 -6.42 2.99
C TYR A 40 -9.40 -7.52 2.67
N TYR A 41 -8.95 -8.73 2.32
CA TYR A 41 -9.87 -9.82 1.95
C TYR A 41 -9.60 -11.13 2.69
N LEU A 42 -8.35 -11.64 2.66
CA LEU A 42 -8.06 -13.01 3.11
C LEU A 42 -7.45 -13.11 4.51
N HIS A 43 -6.70 -12.11 4.97
CA HIS A 43 -6.04 -12.07 6.29
C HIS A 43 -5.19 -13.32 6.62
N HIS A 44 -4.66 -13.99 5.59
CA HIS A 44 -4.10 -15.35 5.70
C HIS A 44 -2.57 -15.37 5.93
N ARG A 45 -1.88 -14.27 5.63
CA ARG A 45 -0.41 -14.13 5.75
C ARG A 45 0.04 -12.68 5.81
N LEU A 46 1.26 -12.47 6.30
CA LEU A 46 2.01 -11.24 6.00
C LEU A 46 2.41 -11.25 4.52
N SER A 47 2.38 -10.09 3.88
CA SER A 47 2.92 -9.87 2.54
C SER A 47 4.11 -8.93 2.61
N GLU A 48 5.21 -9.26 1.93
CA GLU A 48 6.48 -8.56 2.10
C GLU A 48 6.58 -7.31 1.21
N ASP A 49 5.92 -7.32 0.04
CA ASP A 49 5.96 -6.22 -0.93
C ASP A 49 4.74 -5.29 -0.83
N LEU A 50 4.76 -4.16 -1.53
CA LEU A 50 3.59 -3.31 -1.77
C LEU A 50 3.49 -2.99 -3.26
N ASP A 51 2.37 -3.38 -3.88
CA ASP A 51 2.10 -3.08 -5.28
C ASP A 51 1.09 -1.94 -5.40
N PHE A 52 1.43 -0.94 -6.21
CA PHE A 52 0.52 0.15 -6.56
C PHE A 52 0.44 0.30 -8.08
N PHE A 53 -0.73 0.69 -8.58
CA PHE A 53 -0.89 1.07 -9.99
C PHE A 53 -1.67 2.38 -10.11
N THR A 54 -1.54 3.01 -11.27
CA THR A 54 -2.23 4.25 -11.60
C THR A 54 -2.48 4.30 -13.11
N PRO A 55 -3.64 4.80 -13.56
CA PRO A 55 -3.90 5.03 -14.98
C PRO A 55 -3.24 6.33 -15.48
N ALA A 56 -2.75 7.19 -14.58
CA ALA A 56 -2.14 8.46 -14.92
C ALA A 56 -0.63 8.30 -15.20
N GLU A 57 -0.22 8.56 -16.43
CA GLU A 57 1.15 8.28 -16.93
C GLU A 57 2.25 9.01 -16.12
N ASP A 58 2.03 10.27 -15.77
CA ASP A 58 3.01 11.10 -15.05
C ASP A 58 3.05 10.85 -13.53
N MET A 59 2.11 10.06 -13.02
CA MET A 59 1.86 9.92 -11.59
C MET A 59 3.00 9.22 -10.86
N ILE A 60 3.58 8.19 -11.49
CA ILE A 60 4.71 7.44 -10.90
C ILE A 60 5.90 8.37 -10.63
N GLN A 61 6.22 9.26 -11.57
CA GLN A 61 7.33 10.20 -11.41
C GLN A 61 7.03 11.26 -10.36
N LEU A 62 5.80 11.75 -10.30
CA LEU A 62 5.36 12.74 -9.32
C LEU A 62 5.46 12.19 -7.89
N ILE A 63 4.90 11.01 -7.64
CA ILE A 63 4.91 10.37 -6.32
C ILE A 63 6.33 10.02 -5.90
N SER A 64 7.15 9.47 -6.82
CA SER A 64 8.55 9.15 -6.53
C SER A 64 9.33 10.37 -6.03
N ARG A 65 9.11 11.55 -6.63
CA ARG A 65 9.74 12.79 -6.17
C ARG A 65 9.25 13.22 -4.78
N LYS A 66 7.94 13.12 -4.51
CA LYS A 66 7.37 13.51 -3.22
C LYS A 66 7.88 12.63 -2.08
N LEU A 67 7.97 11.32 -2.30
CA LEU A 67 8.48 10.36 -1.31
C LEU A 67 9.97 10.56 -0.99
N LEU A 68 10.78 11.03 -1.95
CA LEU A 68 12.19 11.35 -1.70
C LEU A 68 12.40 12.66 -0.93
N GLN A 69 11.34 13.45 -0.75
CA GLN A 69 11.39 14.77 -0.10
C GLN A 69 10.67 14.82 1.25
N SER A 70 9.93 13.77 1.60
CA SER A 70 9.24 13.57 2.89
C SER A 70 10.14 12.90 3.90
#